data_AF-A0A9D8RC12-F1
#
_entry.id   AF-A0A9D8RC12-F1
#
_cell.length_a   1.000
_cell.length_b   1.000
_cell.length_c   1.000
_cell.angle_alpha   90.00
_cell.angle_beta   90.00
_cell.angle_gamma   90.00
#
_symmetry.space_group_name_H-M   'P 1'
#
loop_
_entity.id
_entity.type
_entity.pdbx_description
1 polymer ?
#
loop_
_entity_poly.entity_id
_entity_poly.type
_entity_poly.pdbx_seq_one_letter_code
_entity_poly.pdbx_strand_id
1 'polypeptide(L)'
;MAFFIVYVSLAWIVKKLLGKKNDDKDLPEYVTVEKYEKDTKALKKRIESLEDSLAERKASENKIAALSGAVNDQNLSEREVKQEVIEEERPKTLYLSPPSPDGVFHESFSQPRVGSTVYQMTTSDDNHGTFIFYENRDALATAMISISQIVKTVCRVENNKSNPQDITNVSEGKVVKEGNSWRVVEKATVRFK
;
A
#
# COMPACT_ATOMS: atom_id res chain seq x y z
N MET A 1 66.48 18.22 -36.14
CA MET A 1 66.04 17.97 -34.74
C MET A 1 64.94 18.93 -34.23
N ALA A 2 64.43 19.89 -35.02
CA ALA A 2 63.39 20.83 -34.54
C ALA A 2 61.94 20.29 -34.63
N PHE A 3 61.66 19.30 -35.49
CA PHE A 3 60.30 18.78 -35.71
C PHE A 3 59.77 17.89 -34.58
N PHE A 4 60.64 17.20 -33.84
CA PHE A 4 60.24 16.33 -32.73
C PHE A 4 59.68 17.12 -31.53
N ILE A 5 60.23 18.31 -31.27
CA ILE A 5 59.84 19.15 -30.14
C ILE A 5 58.43 19.73 -30.36
N VAL A 6 58.13 20.14 -31.60
CA VAL A 6 56.81 20.63 -31.99
C VAL A 6 55.74 19.52 -31.88
N TYR A 7 56.08 18.28 -32.25
CA TYR A 7 55.14 17.16 -32.19
C TYR A 7 54.78 16.75 -30.75
N VAL A 8 55.76 16.71 -29.85
CA VAL A 8 55.54 16.43 -28.42
C VAL A 8 54.70 17.54 -27.77
N SER A 9 54.91 18.79 -28.18
CA SER A 9 54.15 19.95 -27.69
C SER A 9 52.68 19.89 -28.14
N LEU A 10 52.44 19.59 -29.41
CA LEU A 10 51.09 19.41 -29.96
C LEU A 10 50.36 18.22 -29.32
N ALA A 11 51.05 17.09 -29.13
CA ALA A 11 50.47 15.92 -28.47
C ALA A 11 50.06 16.21 -27.01
N TRP A 12 50.84 17.01 -26.28
CA TRP A 12 50.51 17.41 -24.92
C TRP A 12 49.31 18.35 -24.85
N ILE A 13 49.18 19.27 -25.81
CA ILE A 13 48.05 20.20 -25.92
C ILE A 13 46.77 19.46 -26.30
N VAL A 14 46.84 18.51 -27.24
CA VAL A 14 45.69 17.65 -27.62
C VAL A 14 45.24 16.80 -26.43
N LYS A 15 46.16 16.19 -25.68
CA LYS A 15 45.82 15.43 -24.46
C LYS A 15 45.18 16.32 -23.37
N LYS A 16 45.61 17.58 -23.26
CA LYS A 16 45.03 18.56 -22.33
C LYS A 16 43.64 19.05 -22.75
N LEU A 17 43.37 19.12 -24.06
CA LEU A 17 42.07 19.54 -24.61
C LEU A 17 41.03 18.41 -24.65
N LEU A 18 41.47 17.16 -24.84
CA LEU A 18 40.58 15.98 -24.83
C LEU A 18 40.37 15.36 -23.43
N GLY A 19 41.07 15.85 -22.40
CA GLY A 19 41.04 15.31 -21.04
C GLY A 19 39.89 15.83 -20.15
N LYS A 20 38.92 16.59 -20.68
CA LYS A 20 37.72 17.01 -19.95
C LYS A 20 36.50 16.26 -20.47
N LYS A 21 36.38 15.00 -20.09
CA LYS A 21 35.11 14.28 -20.07
C LYS A 21 34.85 13.94 -18.62
N ASN A 22 34.08 14.79 -17.96
CA ASN A 22 33.53 14.49 -16.64
C ASN A 22 32.49 13.38 -16.86
N ASP A 23 32.90 12.14 -16.62
CA ASP A 23 31.98 11.07 -16.27
C ASP A 23 31.46 11.40 -14.87
N ASP A 24 30.31 12.09 -14.78
CA ASP A 24 29.48 12.08 -13.58
C ASP A 24 28.98 10.64 -13.40
N LYS A 25 29.76 9.86 -12.66
CA LYS A 25 29.27 8.66 -12.00
C LYS A 25 28.79 9.12 -10.63
N ASP A 26 27.47 9.11 -10.44
CA ASP A 26 26.85 9.12 -9.12
C ASP A 26 27.52 8.04 -8.25
N LEU A 27 28.48 8.45 -7.43
CA LEU A 27 28.93 7.63 -6.31
C LEU A 27 27.81 7.68 -5.26
N PRO A 28 27.43 6.53 -4.66
CA PRO A 28 26.43 6.52 -3.60
C PRO A 28 26.92 7.40 -2.45
N GLU A 29 26.11 8.42 -2.13
CA GLU A 29 26.27 9.24 -0.94
C GLU A 29 26.31 8.31 0.27
N TYR A 30 27.50 8.13 0.84
CA TYR A 30 27.69 7.29 2.01
C TYR A 30 26.96 7.95 3.18
N VAL A 31 25.85 7.35 3.60
CA VAL A 31 25.11 7.80 4.78
C VAL A 31 25.98 7.52 6.01
N THR A 32 26.44 8.57 6.68
CA THR A 32 27.31 8.46 7.86
C THR A 32 26.54 7.84 9.03
N VAL A 33 27.25 7.09 9.89
CA VAL A 33 26.69 6.47 11.11
C VAL A 33 26.01 7.51 12.01
N GLU A 34 26.54 8.74 12.03
CA GLU A 34 25.97 9.88 12.76
C GLU A 34 24.54 10.23 12.32
N LYS A 35 24.21 10.08 11.04
CA LYS A 35 22.84 10.34 10.54
C LYS A 35 21.87 9.27 11.04
N TYR A 36 22.28 8.00 11.07
CA TYR A 36 21.47 6.93 11.64
C TYR A 36 21.27 7.11 13.15
N GLU A 37 22.28 7.55 13.88
CA GLU A 37 22.14 7.84 15.31
C GLU A 37 21.18 9.02 15.56
N LYS A 38 21.24 10.05 14.72
CA LYS A 38 20.31 11.19 14.79
C LYS A 38 18.88 10.77 14.49
N ASP A 39 18.68 9.98 13.44
CA ASP A 39 17.36 9.51 13.03
C ASP A 39 16.77 8.56 14.07
N THR A 40 17.55 7.60 14.58
CA THR A 40 17.10 6.70 15.65
C THR A 40 16.75 7.46 16.93
N LYS A 41 17.49 8.50 17.30
CA LYS A 41 17.16 9.38 18.43
C LYS A 41 15.87 10.18 18.19
N ALA A 42 15.66 10.66 16.96
CA ALA A 42 14.45 11.38 16.59
C ALA A 42 13.20 10.46 16.61
N LEU A 43 13.32 9.23 16.09
CA LEU A 43 12.24 8.25 16.13
C LEU A 43 11.89 7.85 17.56
N LYS A 44 12.89 7.59 18.42
CA LYS A 44 12.66 7.26 19.84
C LYS A 44 11.88 8.35 20.57
N LYS A 45 12.25 9.62 20.39
CA LYS A 45 11.52 10.75 20.98
C LYS A 45 10.07 10.83 20.52
N ARG A 46 9.81 10.51 19.25
CA ARG A 46 8.44 10.51 18.71
C ARG A 46 7.60 9.37 19.28
N ILE A 47 8.19 8.21 19.51
CA ILE A 47 7.53 7.08 20.16
C ILE A 47 7.15 7.46 21.60
N GLU A 48 8.11 7.99 22.37
CA GLU A 48 7.87 8.42 23.76
C GLU A 48 6.74 9.46 23.85
N SER A 49 6.76 10.49 22.98
CA SER A 49 5.69 11.50 22.93
C SER A 49 4.31 10.92 22.54
N LEU A 50 4.27 9.91 21.67
CA LEU A 50 3.03 9.25 21.28
C LEU A 50 2.50 8.33 22.40
N GLU A 51 3.39 7.64 23.10
CA GLU A 51 3.05 6.81 24.26
C GLU A 51 2.49 7.66 25.41
N ASP A 52 3.10 8.82 25.69
CA ASP A 52 2.59 9.79 26.68
C ASP A 52 1.19 10.30 26.29
N SER A 53 1.00 10.67 25.02
CA SER A 53 -0.29 11.14 24.50
C SER A 53 -1.38 10.05 24.62
N LEU A 54 -1.01 8.78 24.45
CA LEU A 54 -1.92 7.65 24.64
C LEU A 54 -2.24 7.40 26.12
N ALA A 55 -1.27 7.55 27.01
CA ALA A 55 -1.47 7.43 28.45
C ALA A 55 -2.43 8.52 28.97
N GLU A 56 -2.27 9.76 28.51
CA GLU A 56 -3.17 10.86 28.84
C GLU A 56 -4.61 10.64 28.34
N ARG A 57 -4.76 10.15 27.09
CA ARG A 57 -6.08 9.81 26.54
C ARG A 57 -6.75 8.66 27.30
N LYS A 58 -6.01 7.61 27.66
CA LYS A 58 -6.56 6.50 28.47
C LYS A 58 -6.96 6.96 29.88
N ALA A 59 -6.20 7.88 30.48
CA ALA A 59 -6.55 8.45 31.77
C ALA A 59 -7.82 9.32 31.70
N SER A 60 -8.02 10.07 30.61
CA SER A 60 -9.24 10.85 30.42
C SER A 60 -10.46 9.98 30.09
N GLU A 61 -10.30 8.92 29.30
CA GLU A 61 -11.34 7.91 29.05
C GLU A 61 -11.79 7.21 30.34
N ASN A 62 -10.86 6.79 31.20
CA ASN A 62 -11.21 6.20 32.49
C ASN A 62 -11.94 7.17 33.42
N LYS A 63 -11.61 8.47 33.35
CA LYS A 63 -12.31 9.51 34.13
C LYS A 63 -13.72 9.77 33.62
N ILE A 64 -13.94 9.70 32.29
CA ILE A 64 -15.26 9.81 31.66
C ILE A 64 -16.11 8.57 31.96
N ALA A 65 -15.54 7.37 31.94
CA ALA A 65 -16.21 6.13 32.32
C ALA A 65 -16.64 6.12 33.80
N ALA A 66 -15.82 6.65 34.70
CA ALA A 66 -16.16 6.79 36.12
C ALA A 66 -17.27 7.82 36.40
N LEU A 67 -17.40 8.86 35.56
CA LEU A 67 -18.46 9.88 35.67
C LEU A 67 -19.80 9.42 35.07
N SER A 68 -19.77 8.54 34.05
CA SER A 68 -20.97 8.02 33.38
C SER A 68 -21.59 6.80 34.08
N GLY A 69 -20.88 6.18 35.02
CA GLY A 69 -21.41 5.10 35.86
C GLY A 69 -22.35 5.52 37.00
N ALA A 70 -22.53 6.83 37.25
CA ALA A 70 -23.24 7.34 38.44
C ALA A 70 -24.61 8.01 38.17
N VAL A 71 -25.12 8.01 36.93
CA VAL A 71 -26.35 8.75 36.56
C VAL A 71 -27.56 7.85 36.23
N ASN A 72 -27.40 6.52 36.17
CA ASN A 72 -28.48 5.66 35.66
C ASN A 72 -29.05 4.69 36.69
N ASP A 73 -29.35 5.19 37.89
CA ASP A 73 -30.18 4.48 38.86
C ASP A 73 -31.45 5.32 39.09
N GLN A 74 -32.61 4.68 38.93
CA GLN A 74 -33.99 5.20 39.07
C GLN A 74 -34.71 5.69 37.79
N ASN A 75 -35.12 4.75 36.93
CA ASN A 75 -36.55 4.59 36.63
C ASN A 75 -36.84 3.19 36.09
N LEU A 76 -37.61 2.43 36.87
CA LEU A 76 -38.02 1.06 36.61
C LEU A 76 -39.27 1.02 35.72
N SER A 77 -39.34 -0.08 34.95
CA SER A 77 -40.54 -0.69 34.38
C SER A 77 -40.96 -0.23 32.98
N GLU A 78 -40.24 -0.71 31.96
CA GLU A 78 -40.89 -1.29 30.77
C GLU A 78 -39.99 -2.37 30.16
N ARG A 79 -40.34 -3.62 30.50
CA ARG A 79 -40.03 -4.90 29.84
C ARG A 79 -38.69 -5.00 29.09
N GLU A 80 -37.77 -5.67 29.77
CA GLU A 80 -36.63 -6.39 29.22
C GLU A 80 -37.06 -7.32 28.07
N VAL A 81 -37.00 -6.81 26.84
CA VAL A 81 -36.47 -7.60 25.75
C VAL A 81 -35.06 -7.08 25.56
N LYS A 82 -34.10 -7.72 26.25
CA LYS A 82 -32.69 -7.70 25.85
C LYS A 82 -32.65 -8.37 24.49
N GLN A 83 -33.02 -7.61 23.46
CA GLN A 83 -32.67 -7.93 22.10
C GLN A 83 -31.17 -7.70 22.10
N GLU A 84 -30.42 -8.79 22.28
CA GLU A 84 -29.11 -8.89 21.65
C GLU A 84 -29.38 -8.53 20.19
N VAL A 85 -29.08 -7.28 19.86
CA VAL A 85 -28.98 -6.86 18.48
C VAL A 85 -27.79 -7.66 17.99
N ILE A 86 -28.09 -8.86 17.49
CA ILE A 86 -27.26 -9.52 16.50
C ILE A 86 -27.23 -8.50 15.37
N GLU A 87 -26.24 -7.63 15.42
CA GLU A 87 -25.92 -6.74 14.32
C GLU A 87 -25.57 -7.71 13.20
N GLU A 88 -26.54 -8.05 12.35
CA GLU A 88 -26.28 -8.84 11.15
C GLU A 88 -25.11 -8.14 10.46
N GLU A 89 -23.92 -8.76 10.50
CA GLU A 89 -22.72 -8.19 9.93
C GLU A 89 -22.96 -8.03 8.43
N ARG A 90 -23.41 -6.84 8.06
CA ARG A 90 -23.67 -6.51 6.68
C ARG A 90 -22.33 -6.61 5.95
N PRO A 91 -22.30 -7.25 4.76
CA PRO A 91 -21.07 -7.38 4.00
C PRO A 91 -20.45 -6.00 3.77
N LYS A 92 -19.22 -5.84 4.25
CA LYS A 92 -18.41 -4.62 4.12
C LYS A 92 -17.68 -4.67 2.80
N THR A 93 -17.73 -3.57 2.05
CA THR A 93 -16.95 -3.41 0.82
C THR A 93 -15.69 -2.61 1.11
N LEU A 94 -14.56 -3.14 0.65
CA LEU A 94 -13.24 -2.51 0.73
C LEU A 94 -12.62 -2.44 -0.66
N TYR A 95 -11.68 -1.52 -0.84
CA TYR A 95 -10.96 -1.30 -2.08
C TYR A 95 -9.49 -1.65 -1.87
N LEU A 96 -8.92 -2.42 -2.79
CA LEU A 96 -7.57 -2.97 -2.64
C LEU A 96 -6.61 -2.34 -3.65
N SER A 97 -5.36 -2.22 -3.22
CA SER A 97 -4.25 -1.78 -4.05
C SER A 97 -3.76 -2.87 -5.02
N PRO A 98 -2.85 -2.55 -5.96
CA PRO A 98 -2.18 -3.59 -6.73
C PRO A 98 -1.53 -4.63 -5.81
N PRO A 99 -1.61 -5.93 -6.13
CA PRO A 99 -1.00 -6.96 -5.31
C PRO A 99 0.52 -6.89 -5.41
N SER A 100 1.20 -7.36 -4.37
CA SER A 100 2.60 -7.71 -4.47
C SER A 100 2.81 -8.92 -5.40
N PRO A 101 4.04 -9.16 -5.89
CA PRO A 101 4.35 -10.33 -6.72
C PRO A 101 3.98 -11.68 -6.08
N ASP A 102 3.89 -11.72 -4.75
CA ASP A 102 3.50 -12.90 -3.97
C ASP A 102 1.97 -13.11 -3.89
N GLY A 103 1.18 -12.25 -4.54
CA GLY A 103 -0.28 -12.33 -4.53
C GLY A 103 -0.92 -11.83 -3.24
N VAL A 104 -0.28 -10.86 -2.57
CA VAL A 104 -0.76 -10.27 -1.31
C VAL A 104 -1.14 -8.81 -1.54
N PHE A 105 -2.32 -8.41 -1.08
CA PHE A 105 -2.75 -7.02 -1.03
C PHE A 105 -2.37 -6.42 0.33
N HIS A 106 -1.42 -5.49 0.33
CA HIS A 106 -0.91 -4.91 1.58
C HIS A 106 -1.79 -3.79 2.13
N GLU A 107 -2.60 -3.16 1.27
CA GLU A 107 -3.44 -2.03 1.64
C GLU A 107 -4.90 -2.30 1.26
N SER A 108 -5.79 -1.87 2.14
CA SER A 108 -7.23 -1.83 1.89
C SER A 108 -7.79 -0.49 2.34
N PHE A 109 -8.77 0.01 1.59
CA PHE A 109 -9.37 1.32 1.80
C PHE A 109 -10.90 1.17 1.92
N SER A 110 -11.53 2.02 2.73
CA SER A 110 -13.00 2.09 2.80
C SER A 110 -13.63 2.81 1.61
N GLN A 111 -12.82 3.57 0.86
CA GLN A 111 -13.23 4.35 -0.31
C GLN A 111 -12.20 4.20 -1.43
N PRO A 112 -12.63 4.26 -2.71
CA PRO A 112 -11.72 4.13 -3.83
C PRO A 112 -10.79 5.34 -3.90
N ARG A 113 -9.51 5.08 -4.17
CA ARG A 113 -8.45 6.09 -4.33
C ARG A 113 -7.90 6.05 -5.75
N VAL A 114 -7.89 7.21 -6.39
CA VAL A 114 -7.34 7.40 -7.74
C VAL A 114 -5.84 7.03 -7.76
N GLY A 115 -5.42 6.24 -8.73
CA GLY A 115 -4.06 5.73 -8.93
C GLY A 115 -3.65 4.62 -7.96
N SER A 116 -4.45 4.30 -6.95
CA SER A 116 -4.09 3.32 -5.91
C SER A 116 -5.08 2.17 -5.80
N THR A 117 -6.28 2.27 -6.35
CA THR A 117 -7.31 1.22 -6.28
C THR A 117 -7.37 0.44 -7.58
N VAL A 118 -7.29 -0.89 -7.49
CA VAL A 118 -7.41 -1.78 -8.66
C VAL A 118 -8.50 -2.84 -8.47
N TYR A 119 -8.70 -3.30 -7.24
CA TYR A 119 -9.67 -4.35 -6.94
C TYR A 119 -10.69 -3.87 -5.91
N GLN A 120 -11.85 -4.50 -5.92
CA GLN A 120 -12.88 -4.35 -4.91
C GLN A 120 -13.02 -5.69 -4.19
N MET A 121 -13.15 -5.65 -2.87
CA MET A 121 -13.35 -6.81 -2.02
C MET A 121 -14.62 -6.64 -1.20
N THR A 122 -15.33 -7.74 -1.00
CA THR A 122 -16.46 -7.81 -0.08
C THR A 122 -16.15 -8.85 1.00
N THR A 123 -16.36 -8.49 2.25
CA THR A 123 -16.11 -9.34 3.42
C THR A 123 -17.27 -9.24 4.39
N SER A 124 -17.71 -10.38 4.93
CA SER A 124 -18.72 -10.43 6.00
C SER A 124 -18.07 -10.62 7.37
N ASP A 125 -17.03 -11.46 7.44
CA ASP A 125 -16.50 -11.98 8.71
C ASP A 125 -15.13 -11.39 9.08
N ASP A 126 -14.70 -10.31 8.41
CA ASP A 126 -13.41 -9.64 8.52
C ASP A 126 -12.14 -10.52 8.35
N ASN A 127 -12.28 -11.83 8.18
CA ASN A 127 -11.20 -12.81 7.96
C ASN A 127 -11.16 -13.37 6.53
N HIS A 128 -12.32 -13.51 5.89
CA HIS A 128 -12.45 -14.03 4.52
C HIS A 128 -13.16 -13.00 3.66
N GLY A 129 -12.67 -12.81 2.45
CA GLY A 129 -13.31 -11.92 1.48
C GLY A 129 -13.34 -12.53 0.10
N THR A 130 -14.28 -12.09 -0.72
CA THR A 130 -14.23 -12.28 -2.16
C THR A 130 -13.80 -10.98 -2.83
N PHE A 131 -13.06 -11.08 -3.93
CA PHE A 131 -12.59 -9.89 -4.65
C PHE A 131 -12.82 -10.00 -6.16
N ILE A 132 -13.01 -8.85 -6.76
CA ILE A 132 -13.20 -8.66 -8.19
C ILE A 132 -12.37 -7.48 -8.68
N PHE A 133 -12.12 -7.41 -9.99
CA PHE A 133 -11.52 -6.24 -10.61
C PHE A 133 -12.48 -5.04 -10.48
N TYR A 134 -11.97 -3.89 -10.05
CA TYR A 134 -12.79 -2.70 -9.89
C TYR A 134 -13.00 -2.03 -11.25
N GLU A 135 -14.25 -2.00 -11.72
CA GLU A 135 -14.64 -1.50 -13.05
C GLU A 135 -14.63 0.04 -13.10
N ASN A 136 -13.44 0.62 -13.00
CA ASN A 136 -13.20 2.06 -13.09
C ASN A 136 -12.07 2.34 -14.09
N ARG A 137 -12.16 3.46 -14.83
CA ARG A 137 -11.13 3.87 -15.80
C ARG A 137 -9.75 4.03 -15.17
N ASP A 138 -9.70 4.50 -13.93
CA ASP A 138 -8.44 4.69 -13.21
C ASP A 138 -7.82 3.36 -12.75
N ALA A 139 -8.64 2.44 -12.24
CA ALA A 139 -8.23 1.07 -11.94
C ALA A 139 -7.76 0.34 -13.19
N LEU A 140 -8.45 0.53 -14.31
CA LEU A 140 -8.06 0.02 -15.62
C LEU A 140 -6.72 0.58 -16.07
N ALA A 141 -6.52 1.90 -16.01
CA ALA A 141 -5.26 2.53 -16.35
C ALA A 141 -4.11 1.96 -15.51
N THR A 142 -4.31 1.86 -14.19
CA THR A 142 -3.34 1.28 -13.25
C THR A 142 -3.02 -0.18 -13.60
N ALA A 143 -4.02 -1.01 -13.86
CA ALA A 143 -3.83 -2.41 -14.23
C ALA A 143 -3.09 -2.60 -15.56
N MET A 144 -3.33 -1.70 -16.52
CA MET A 144 -2.69 -1.76 -17.84
C MET A 144 -1.22 -1.34 -17.83
N ILE A 145 -0.74 -0.62 -16.79
CA ILE A 145 0.69 -0.32 -16.60
C ILE A 145 1.51 -1.61 -16.61
N SER A 146 1.03 -2.65 -15.92
CA SER A 146 1.71 -3.95 -15.85
C SER A 146 0.70 -5.07 -15.65
N ILE A 147 0.07 -5.51 -16.74
CA ILE A 147 -0.93 -6.59 -16.72
C ILE A 147 -0.36 -7.85 -16.07
N SER A 148 0.90 -8.19 -16.34
CA SER A 148 1.52 -9.40 -15.80
C SER A 148 1.68 -9.37 -14.28
N GLN A 149 2.01 -8.21 -13.70
CA GLN A 149 2.24 -8.09 -12.25
C GLN A 149 0.98 -7.71 -11.48
N ILE A 150 0.07 -6.96 -12.10
CA ILE A 150 -1.12 -6.45 -11.43
C ILE A 150 -2.30 -7.40 -11.63
N VAL A 151 -2.51 -7.89 -12.86
CA VAL A 151 -3.65 -8.75 -13.20
C VAL A 151 -3.29 -10.22 -13.08
N LYS A 152 -2.28 -10.72 -13.80
CA LYS A 152 -2.00 -12.17 -13.86
C LYS A 152 -1.50 -12.77 -12.54
N THR A 153 -1.00 -11.95 -11.63
CA THR A 153 -0.59 -12.37 -10.28
C THR A 153 -1.76 -12.94 -9.50
N VAL A 154 -2.93 -12.28 -9.54
CA VAL A 154 -4.10 -12.62 -8.72
C VAL A 154 -5.33 -13.04 -9.52
N CYS A 155 -5.31 -12.85 -10.84
CA CYS A 155 -6.39 -13.24 -11.74
C CYS A 155 -5.92 -14.27 -12.78
N ARG A 156 -6.81 -15.19 -13.13
CA ARG A 156 -6.73 -16.03 -14.32
C ARG A 156 -7.39 -15.30 -15.48
N VAL A 157 -6.70 -15.24 -16.62
CA VAL A 157 -7.24 -14.61 -17.84
C VAL A 157 -7.74 -15.71 -18.77
N GLU A 158 -9.03 -15.69 -19.13
CA GLU A 158 -9.63 -16.71 -20.01
C GLU A 158 -9.15 -16.63 -21.45
N ASN A 159 -8.90 -15.40 -21.95
CA ASN A 159 -8.55 -15.15 -23.33
C ASN A 159 -7.23 -14.40 -23.47
N ASN A 160 -6.43 -14.78 -24.46
CA ASN A 160 -5.14 -14.15 -24.70
C ASN A 160 -5.27 -13.03 -25.75
N LYS A 161 -5.66 -11.82 -25.32
CA LYS A 161 -5.63 -10.63 -26.16
C LYS A 161 -4.34 -9.84 -25.92
N SER A 162 -3.57 -9.60 -26.98
CA SER A 162 -2.25 -8.95 -26.87
C SER A 162 -2.30 -7.48 -26.47
N ASN A 163 -3.40 -6.78 -26.77
CA ASN A 163 -3.62 -5.39 -26.39
C ASN A 163 -5.07 -5.22 -25.90
N PRO A 164 -5.36 -5.60 -24.65
CA PRO A 164 -6.70 -5.49 -24.09
C PRO A 164 -7.05 -4.02 -23.85
N GLN A 165 -8.27 -3.62 -24.23
CA GLN A 165 -8.76 -2.25 -23.99
C GLN A 165 -9.55 -2.15 -22.70
N ASP A 166 -10.09 -3.27 -22.22
CA ASP A 166 -10.96 -3.34 -21.07
C ASP A 166 -10.88 -4.71 -20.39
N ILE A 167 -11.28 -4.80 -19.13
CA ILE A 167 -11.26 -6.00 -18.30
C ILE A 167 -12.68 -6.23 -17.77
N THR A 168 -13.22 -7.43 -18.01
CA THR A 168 -14.53 -7.83 -17.51
C THR A 168 -14.37 -8.95 -16.49
N ASN A 169 -15.06 -8.81 -15.35
CA ASN A 169 -15.14 -9.85 -14.32
C ASN A 169 -15.95 -11.06 -14.81
N VAL A 170 -15.41 -12.26 -14.62
CA VAL A 170 -16.09 -13.52 -14.96
C VAL A 170 -16.40 -14.34 -13.71
N SER A 171 -15.44 -14.44 -12.79
CA SER A 171 -15.58 -15.10 -11.49
C SER A 171 -14.84 -14.32 -10.43
N GLU A 172 -15.42 -14.28 -9.23
CA GLU A 172 -14.77 -13.72 -8.05
C GLU A 172 -13.59 -14.59 -7.62
N GLY A 173 -12.57 -13.95 -7.05
CA GLY A 173 -11.48 -14.62 -6.34
C GLY A 173 -11.74 -14.61 -4.83
N LYS A 174 -10.96 -15.38 -4.09
CA LYS A 174 -11.04 -15.46 -2.62
C LYS A 174 -9.75 -15.04 -1.97
N VAL A 175 -9.88 -14.30 -0.88
CA VAL A 175 -8.77 -13.82 -0.06
C VAL A 175 -8.99 -14.16 1.40
N VAL A 176 -7.88 -14.34 2.11
CA VAL A 176 -7.84 -14.53 3.55
C VAL A 176 -6.97 -13.44 4.17
N LYS A 177 -7.41 -12.91 5.31
CA LYS A 177 -6.67 -11.90 6.05
C LYS A 177 -5.49 -12.55 6.79
N GLU A 178 -4.29 -12.05 6.53
CA GLU A 178 -3.06 -12.41 7.23
C GLU A 178 -2.48 -11.14 7.88
N GLY A 179 -2.71 -10.99 9.19
CA GLY A 179 -2.34 -9.78 9.91
C GLY A 179 -3.07 -8.56 9.36
N ASN A 180 -2.32 -7.66 8.70
CA ASN A 180 -2.85 -6.42 8.13
C ASN A 180 -2.91 -6.44 6.59
N SER A 181 -2.78 -7.62 5.97
CA SER A 181 -2.79 -7.81 4.52
C SER A 181 -3.77 -8.90 4.12
N TRP A 182 -4.17 -8.90 2.84
CA TRP A 182 -5.08 -9.90 2.29
C TRP A 182 -4.32 -10.79 1.30
N ARG A 183 -4.19 -12.08 1.60
CA ARG A 183 -3.56 -13.06 0.70
C ARG A 183 -4.60 -13.70 -0.18
N VAL A 184 -4.30 -13.81 -1.47
CA VAL A 184 -5.14 -14.56 -2.43
C VAL A 184 -5.01 -16.06 -2.19
N VAL A 185 -6.15 -16.71 -1.94
CA VAL A 185 -6.27 -18.17 -1.82
C VAL A 185 -6.83 -18.76 -3.11
N GLU A 186 -7.74 -18.06 -3.77
CA GLU A 186 -8.31 -18.45 -5.06
C GLU A 186 -8.27 -17.27 -6.02
N LYS A 187 -7.68 -17.48 -7.21
CA LYS A 187 -7.57 -16.41 -8.21
C LYS A 187 -8.94 -16.08 -8.82
N ALA A 188 -9.23 -14.79 -8.96
CA ALA A 188 -10.39 -14.34 -9.72
C ALA A 188 -10.24 -14.71 -11.20
N THR A 189 -11.33 -14.79 -11.95
CA THR A 189 -11.27 -15.00 -13.40
C THR A 189 -11.74 -13.76 -14.12
N VAL A 190 -10.94 -13.27 -15.07
CA VAL A 190 -11.24 -12.09 -15.87
C VAL A 190 -11.11 -12.40 -17.35
N ARG A 191 -11.83 -11.62 -18.15
CA ARG A 191 -11.76 -11.65 -19.60
C ARG A 191 -11.32 -10.29 -20.12
N PHE A 192 -10.37 -10.30 -21.04
CA PHE A 192 -9.91 -9.12 -21.75
C PHE A 192 -10.83 -8.81 -22.92
N LYS A 193 -11.17 -7.54 -23.07
CA LYS A 193 -12.01 -7.05 -24.17
C LYS A 193 -11.21 -6.39 -25.28
#